data_AF-A0A164HVF3-F1
#
_entry.id   AF-A0A164HVF3-F1
#
_cell.length_a   1.000
_cell.length_b   1.000
_cell.length_c   1.000
_cell.angle_alpha   90.00
_cell.angle_beta   90.00
_cell.angle_gamma   90.00
#
_symmetry.space_group_name_H-M   'P 1'
#
loop_
_entity.id
_entity.type
_entity.pdbx_description
1 polymer ?
#
loop_
_entity_poly.entity_id
_entity_poly.type
_entity_poly.pdbx_seq_one_letter_code
_entity_poly.pdbx_strand_id
1 'polypeptide(L)'
;AERVLILYGDVPLIEVETLERLLQKVGPEQLALLTVELDDPTGYGRIVRDQQGVVKAIVEHKDASPEQRLIREGNTGILAVPGKRLADWLGRLSNNNAQGEYYLTDVIAMA
;
A
#
# COMPACT_ATOMS: atom_id res chain seq x y z
N ALA A 1 -9.27 -18.40 -5.95
CA ALA A 1 -9.31 -17.07 -6.59
C ALA A 1 -7.89 -16.70 -6.97
N GLU A 2 -7.67 -16.11 -8.14
CA GLU A 2 -6.35 -15.64 -8.57
C GLU A 2 -5.89 -14.51 -7.63
N ARG A 3 -4.66 -14.62 -7.11
CA ARG A 3 -4.01 -13.62 -6.27
C ARG A 3 -2.92 -12.96 -7.10
N VAL A 4 -2.86 -11.62 -7.05
CA VAL A 4 -1.80 -10.84 -7.68
C VAL A 4 -0.86 -10.37 -6.58
N LEU A 5 0.42 -10.67 -6.72
CA LEU A 5 1.49 -10.16 -5.87
C LEU A 5 2.25 -9.08 -6.64
N ILE A 6 2.36 -7.90 -6.05
CA ILE A 6 3.05 -6.74 -6.63
C ILE A 6 4.32 -6.49 -5.81
N LEU A 7 5.45 -6.42 -6.50
CA LEU A 7 6.79 -6.24 -5.95
C LEU A 7 7.52 -5.13 -6.72
N TYR A 8 8.59 -4.61 -6.12
CA TYR A 8 9.53 -3.75 -6.82
C TYR A 8 10.81 -4.48 -7.19
N GLY A 9 11.40 -4.08 -8.32
CA GLY A 9 12.67 -4.64 -8.80
C GLY A 9 13.91 -4.14 -8.03
N ASP A 10 13.77 -3.14 -7.17
CA ASP A 10 14.84 -2.47 -6.44
C ASP A 10 14.86 -2.79 -4.93
N VAL A 11 14.11 -3.80 -4.48
CA VAL A 11 14.09 -4.27 -3.09
C VAL A 11 14.81 -5.63 -2.98
N PRO A 12 16.16 -5.65 -2.94
CA PRO A 12 16.94 -6.89 -3.05
C PRO A 12 16.89 -7.77 -1.79
N LEU A 13 16.47 -7.23 -0.65
CA LEU A 13 16.44 -7.94 0.64
C LEU A 13 15.09 -8.58 0.96
N ILE A 14 14.16 -8.62 -0.01
CA ILE A 14 12.87 -9.26 0.21
C ILE A 14 13.03 -10.79 0.30
N GLU A 15 12.57 -11.36 1.40
CA GLU A 15 12.63 -12.80 1.65
C GLU A 15 11.35 -13.50 1.17
N VAL A 16 11.51 -14.73 0.66
CA VAL A 16 10.38 -15.55 0.19
C VAL A 16 9.39 -15.82 1.31
N GLU A 17 9.88 -16.11 2.51
CA GLU A 17 9.09 -16.38 3.72
C GLU A 17 8.23 -15.18 4.12
N THR A 18 8.69 -13.95 3.84
CA THR A 18 7.90 -12.74 4.08
C THR A 18 6.76 -12.62 3.07
N LEU A 19 7.00 -12.96 1.80
CA LEU A 19 5.97 -12.96 0.75
C LEU A 19 4.92 -14.05 0.97
N GLU A 20 5.34 -15.24 1.40
CA GLU A 20 4.41 -16.33 1.73
C GLU A 20 3.47 -15.96 2.88
N ARG A 21 4.01 -15.36 3.95
CA ARG A 21 3.21 -14.85 5.07
C ARG A 21 2.22 -13.78 4.63
N LEU A 22 2.61 -12.90 3.71
CA LEU A 22 1.71 -11.89 3.14
C LEU A 22 0.57 -12.53 2.35
N LEU A 23 0.88 -13.49 1.47
CA LEU A 23 -0.10 -14.19 0.64
C LEU A 23 -1.14 -14.97 1.47
N GLN A 24 -0.76 -15.48 2.64
CA GLN A 24 -1.66 -16.15 3.57
C GLN A 24 -2.73 -15.21 4.16
N LYS A 25 -2.51 -13.89 4.14
CA LYS A 25 -3.46 -12.89 4.65
C LYS A 25 -4.51 -12.46 3.62
N VAL A 26 -4.37 -12.88 2.35
CA VAL A 26 -5.28 -12.49 1.27
C VAL A 26 -6.50 -13.41 1.21
N GLY A 27 -7.67 -12.83 1.49
CA GLY A 27 -8.98 -13.46 1.35
C GLY A 27 -9.62 -13.19 -0.03
N PRO A 28 -10.86 -13.64 -0.29
CA PRO A 28 -11.56 -13.35 -1.55
C PRO A 28 -11.81 -11.86 -1.81
N GLU A 29 -12.06 -11.10 -0.74
CA GLU A 29 -12.39 -9.67 -0.79
C GLU A 29 -11.33 -8.79 -0.08
N GLN A 30 -10.33 -9.41 0.54
CA GLN A 30 -9.37 -8.75 1.43
C GLN A 30 -7.98 -8.76 0.80
N LEU A 31 -7.37 -7.58 0.67
CA LEU A 31 -5.95 -7.44 0.32
C LEU A 31 -5.05 -7.53 1.55
N ALA A 32 -3.76 -7.71 1.33
CA ALA A 32 -2.72 -7.63 2.34
C ALA A 32 -1.57 -6.77 1.83
N LEU A 33 -1.07 -5.87 2.66
CA LEU A 33 0.05 -5.00 2.32
C LEU A 33 1.16 -5.13 3.38
N LEU A 34 2.41 -5.03 2.94
CA LEU A 34 3.56 -5.06 3.84
C LEU A 34 3.91 -3.62 4.25
N THR A 35 4.04 -3.37 5.55
CA THR A 35 4.44 -2.08 6.10
C THR A 35 5.75 -2.21 6.87
N VAL A 36 6.39 -1.07 7.12
CA VAL A 36 7.62 -1.00 7.90
C VAL A 36 7.56 0.21 8.83
N GLU A 37 8.08 0.07 10.05
CA GLU A 37 8.28 1.20 10.95
C GLU A 37 9.69 1.75 10.75
N LEU A 38 9.79 3.05 10.48
CA LEU A 38 11.05 3.72 10.14
C LEU A 38 11.42 4.74 11.22
N ASP A 39 12.72 4.93 11.45
CA ASP A 39 13.23 6.06 12.25
C ASP A 39 13.05 7.39 11.51
N ASP A 40 13.38 7.41 10.22
CA ASP A 40 13.10 8.52 9.32
C ASP A 40 12.19 8.05 8.16
N PRO A 41 10.89 8.39 8.17
CA PRO A 41 9.98 8.01 7.11
C PRO A 41 10.04 8.96 5.89
N THR A 42 11.00 9.88 5.79
CA THR A 42 11.09 10.82 4.66
C THR A 42 11.11 10.10 3.31
N GLY A 43 10.29 10.57 2.36
CA GLY A 43 10.14 9.97 1.03
C GLY A 43 9.14 8.80 0.92
N TYR A 44 8.79 8.13 2.02
CA TYR A 44 7.84 7.00 2.00
C TYR A 44 6.36 7.45 1.99
N GLY A 45 5.46 6.63 1.43
CA GLY A 45 4.02 6.79 1.66
C GLY A 45 3.66 6.48 3.12
N ARG A 46 2.73 7.23 3.72
CA ARG A 46 2.29 7.08 5.12
C ARG A 46 1.08 6.17 5.22
N ILE A 47 1.13 5.17 6.10
CA ILE A 47 -0.01 4.32 6.39
C ILE A 47 -0.96 5.03 7.35
N VAL A 48 -2.10 5.49 6.83
CA VAL A 48 -3.12 6.16 7.64
C VAL A 48 -4.13 5.13 8.11
N ARG A 49 -4.29 5.01 9.43
CA ARG A 49 -5.24 4.10 10.07
C ARG A 49 -6.38 4.85 10.74
N ASP A 50 -7.53 4.21 10.86
CA ASP A 50 -8.64 4.70 11.69
C ASP A 50 -8.44 4.37 13.17
N GLN A 51 -9.42 4.73 14.01
CA GLN A 51 -9.37 4.50 15.45
C GLN A 51 -9.41 3.02 15.84
N GLN A 52 -9.86 2.15 14.94
CA GLN A 52 -9.91 0.70 15.11
C GLN A 52 -8.61 0.03 14.61
N GLY A 53 -7.66 0.82 14.09
CA GLY A 53 -6.39 0.34 13.55
C GLY A 53 -6.48 -0.19 12.11
N VAL A 54 -7.63 -0.01 11.44
CA VAL A 54 -7.82 -0.43 10.05
C VAL A 54 -7.14 0.57 9.12
N VAL A 55 -6.42 0.08 8.11
CA VAL A 55 -5.77 0.94 7.11
C VAL A 55 -6.85 1.60 6.27
N LYS A 56 -6.89 2.93 6.29
CA LYS A 56 -7.85 3.75 5.54
C LYS A 56 -7.26 4.24 4.22
N ALA A 57 -5.97 4.58 4.20
CA ALA A 57 -5.31 5.14 3.03
C ALA A 57 -3.79 5.01 3.14
N ILE A 58 -3.13 5.16 2.01
CA ILE A 58 -1.70 5.45 1.93
C ILE A 58 -1.57 6.87 1.35
N VAL A 59 -0.84 7.74 2.04
CA VAL A 59 -0.64 9.13 1.60
C VAL A 59 0.82 9.33 1.24
N GLU A 60 1.10 9.61 -0.03
CA GLU A 60 2.45 9.83 -0.53
C GLU A 60 3.13 11.03 0.14
N HIS A 61 4.46 10.96 0.30
CA HIS A 61 5.21 11.98 1.07
C HIS A 61 4.97 13.42 0.57
N LYS A 62 4.84 13.59 -0.75
CA LYS A 62 4.59 14.89 -1.38
C LYS A 62 3.19 15.42 -1.09
N ASP A 63 2.21 14.54 -0.97
CA ASP A 63 0.80 14.85 -0.72
C ASP A 63 0.46 14.88 0.79
N ALA A 64 1.35 14.36 1.64
CA ALA A 64 1.15 14.27 3.08
C ALA A 64 1.21 15.63 3.80
N SER A 65 0.22 15.86 4.69
CA SER A 65 0.18 17.00 5.60
C SER A 65 1.33 16.97 6.62
N PRO A 66 1.64 18.09 7.29
CA PRO A 66 2.64 18.12 8.35
C PRO A 66 2.40 17.07 9.46
N GLU A 67 1.14 16.85 9.84
CA GLU A 67 0.73 15.86 10.84
C GLU A 67 0.90 14.43 10.32
N GLN A 68 0.51 14.16 9.08
CA GLN A 68 0.69 12.85 8.46
C GLN A 68 2.17 12.48 8.30
N ARG A 69 3.05 13.47 8.06
CA ARG A 69 4.50 13.23 7.94
C ARG A 69 5.13 12.68 9.23
N LEU A 70 4.48 12.88 10.39
CA LEU A 70 4.89 12.32 11.68
C LEU A 70 4.61 10.82 11.81
N ILE A 71 3.75 10.25 10.96
CA ILE A 71 3.49 8.80 10.94
C ILE A 71 4.78 8.09 10.53
N ARG A 72 5.23 7.17 11.39
CA ARG A 72 6.47 6.39 11.21
C ARG A 72 6.27 5.09 10.42
N GLU A 73 5.02 4.64 10.31
CA GLU A 73 4.66 3.47 9.51
C GLU A 73 4.66 3.86 8.01
N GLY A 74 5.63 3.33 7.29
CA GLY A 74 5.84 3.54 5.87
C GLY A 74 5.24 2.43 5.00
N ASN A 75 4.75 2.82 3.83
CA ASN A 75 4.38 1.93 2.75
C ASN A 75 5.64 1.33 2.10
N THR A 76 5.76 0.00 2.10
CA THR A 76 6.80 -0.69 1.32
C THR A 76 6.43 -0.84 -0.17
N GLY A 77 5.14 -0.60 -0.47
CA GLY A 77 4.45 -0.80 -1.75
C GLY A 77 4.37 -2.25 -2.22
N ILE A 78 4.77 -3.21 -1.38
CA ILE A 78 4.52 -4.64 -1.60
C ILE A 78 3.08 -4.96 -1.19
N LEU A 79 2.30 -5.45 -2.16
CA LEU A 79 0.86 -5.71 -2.04
C LEU A 79 0.52 -7.11 -2.56
N ALA A 80 -0.36 -7.81 -1.85
CA ALA A 80 -1.03 -9.00 -2.35
C ALA A 80 -2.55 -8.77 -2.35
N VAL A 81 -3.20 -9.02 -3.49
CA VAL A 81 -4.59 -8.57 -3.72
C VAL A 81 -5.38 -9.60 -4.55
N PRO A 82 -6.70 -9.75 -4.32
CA PRO A 82 -7.55 -10.55 -5.20
C PRO A 82 -7.61 -9.92 -6.60
N GLY A 83 -7.27 -10.68 -7.65
CA GLY A 83 -7.13 -10.12 -9.01
C GLY A 83 -8.38 -9.41 -9.53
N LYS A 84 -9.58 -9.92 -9.18
CA LYS A 84 -10.86 -9.26 -9.53
C LYS A 84 -11.02 -7.88 -8.90
N ARG A 85 -10.62 -7.72 -7.64
CA ARG A 85 -10.71 -6.44 -6.91
C ARG A 85 -9.69 -5.46 -7.45
N LEU A 86 -8.46 -5.93 -7.70
CA LEU A 86 -7.43 -5.11 -8.32
C LEU A 86 -7.89 -4.54 -9.67
N ALA A 87 -8.48 -5.37 -10.55
CA ALA A 87 -8.96 -4.90 -11.85
C ALA A 87 -10.04 -3.81 -11.74
N ASP A 88 -10.99 -3.96 -10.80
CA ASP A 88 -12.02 -2.94 -10.52
C ASP A 88 -11.41 -1.62 -10.02
N TRP A 89 -10.52 -1.69 -9.03
CA TRP A 89 -9.91 -0.50 -8.43
C TRP A 89 -8.98 0.25 -9.40
N LEU A 90 -8.19 -0.48 -10.20
CA LEU A 90 -7.33 0.14 -11.21
C LEU A 90 -8.14 0.96 -12.23
N GLY A 91 -9.33 0.49 -12.61
CA GLY A 91 -10.23 1.22 -13.52
C GLY A 91 -10.81 2.52 -12.95
N ARG A 92 -10.65 2.75 -11.65
CA ARG A 92 -11.18 3.91 -10.91
C ARG A 92 -10.09 4.87 -10.45
N LEU A 93 -8.82 4.57 -10.71
CA LEU A 93 -7.71 5.47 -10.39
C LEU A 93 -7.84 6.78 -11.15
N SER A 94 -7.40 7.86 -10.51
CA SER A 94 -7.28 9.17 -11.12
C SER A 94 -5.84 9.66 -10.97
N ASN A 95 -5.43 10.59 -11.81
CA ASN A 95 -4.12 11.22 -11.70
C ASN A 95 -4.20 12.62 -11.06
N ASN A 96 -5.26 12.89 -10.30
CA ASN A 96 -5.48 14.18 -9.64
C ASN A 96 -4.73 14.24 -8.29
N ASN A 97 -3.40 14.27 -8.36
CA ASN A 97 -2.49 14.41 -7.21
C ASN A 97 -1.33 15.34 -7.57
N ALA A 98 -0.44 15.62 -6.60
CA ALA A 98 0.65 16.58 -6.81
C ALA A 98 1.64 16.21 -7.94
N GLN A 99 1.68 14.94 -8.37
CA GLN A 99 2.58 14.50 -9.46
C GLN A 99 1.88 14.31 -10.81
N GLY A 100 0.55 14.29 -10.84
CA GLY A 100 -0.17 14.02 -12.09
C GLY A 100 -0.10 12.55 -12.54
N GLU A 101 0.16 11.61 -11.62
CA GLU A 101 0.40 10.19 -11.89
C GLU A 101 -0.72 9.30 -11.35
N TYR A 102 -0.87 8.08 -11.89
CA TYR A 102 -1.79 7.09 -11.32
C TYR A 102 -1.08 6.31 -10.21
N TYR A 103 -1.35 6.64 -8.96
CA TYR A 103 -0.74 5.95 -7.84
C TYR A 103 -1.46 4.63 -7.56
N LEU A 104 -0.70 3.53 -7.57
CA LEU A 104 -1.22 2.23 -7.12
C LEU A 104 -1.70 2.28 -5.67
N THR A 105 -1.10 3.13 -4.83
CA THR A 105 -1.43 3.27 -3.41
C THR A 105 -2.86 3.73 -3.15
N ASP A 106 -3.48 4.42 -4.11
CA ASP A 106 -4.86 4.90 -3.99
C ASP A 106 -5.89 3.76 -3.99
N VAL A 107 -5.53 2.56 -4.47
CA VAL A 107 -6.42 1.39 -4.39
C VAL A 107 -6.70 0.98 -2.95
N ILE A 108 -5.84 1.34 -2.00
CA ILE A 108 -6.01 1.01 -0.57
C ILE A 108 -7.25 1.72 0.01
N ALA A 109 -7.56 2.93 -0.45
CA ALA A 109 -8.76 3.65 0.00
C ALA A 109 -10.06 3.06 -0.57
N MET A 110 -9.96 2.12 -1.52
CA MET A 110 -11.10 1.46 -2.18
C MET A 110 -11.34 0.02 -1.66
N ALA A 111 -10.45 -0.47 -0.79
CA ALA A 111 -10.47 -1.81 -0.21
C ALA A 111 -11.38 -1.89 1.02
#